data_AF-A0A831P4N5-F1
#
_entry.id   AF-A0A831P4N5-F1
#
_cell.length_a   1.000
_cell.length_b   1.000
_cell.length_c   1.000
_cell.angle_alpha   90.00
_cell.angle_beta   90.00
_cell.angle_gamma   90.00
#
_symmetry.space_group_name_H-M   'P 1'
#
loop_
_entity.id
_entity.type
_entity.pdbx_description
1 polymer ?
#
loop_
_entity_poly.entity_id
_entity_poly.type
_entity_poly.pdbx_seq_one_letter_code
_entity_poly.pdbx_strand_id
1 'polypeptide(L)'
;MESKRHRHDIRFFRERLSSQDIWRVFGSFRQRAVYLDIETTGGYQGINDITVIGLYDGVQYYSFVNGRNLEDFESAISSYELVITFNGSTFDLPFIRKWFRHIDLPPAHIDLRFLLRRIGYSGGLKKIEKELGISRAHDISDLNGYDAVLLWKAHEWGDQEALDRLVEYNRADVVNLEPLMELCYEKMKAMVLSR
;
A
#
# COMPACT_ATOMS: atom_id res chain seq x y z
N MET A 1 -19.05 -24.25 9.67
CA MET A 1 -20.44 -24.01 9.17
C MET A 1 -20.81 -22.53 9.17
N GLU A 2 -20.26 -21.72 10.08
CA GLU A 2 -20.51 -20.28 10.17
C GLU A 2 -19.66 -19.43 9.20
N SER A 3 -18.35 -19.67 9.10
CA SER A 3 -17.46 -18.95 8.18
C SER A 3 -17.86 -19.03 6.70
N LYS A 4 -18.43 -20.17 6.26
CA LYS A 4 -18.94 -20.34 4.89
C LYS A 4 -20.14 -19.42 4.58
N ARG A 5 -20.95 -19.08 5.59
CA ARG A 5 -22.12 -18.18 5.44
C ARG A 5 -21.69 -16.72 5.31
N HIS A 6 -20.57 -16.35 5.94
CA HIS A 6 -20.02 -14.99 5.93
C HIS A 6 -18.88 -14.80 4.93
N ARG A 7 -18.71 -15.67 3.93
CA ARG A 7 -17.57 -15.63 2.98
C ARG A 7 -17.41 -14.33 2.19
N HIS A 8 -18.42 -13.47 2.18
CA HIS A 8 -18.43 -12.16 1.51
C HIS A 8 -18.56 -11.00 2.50
N ASP A 9 -18.52 -11.26 3.82
CA ASP A 9 -18.59 -10.26 4.87
C ASP A 9 -17.21 -10.15 5.53
N ILE A 10 -16.42 -9.16 5.09
CA ILE A 10 -15.06 -9.01 5.59
C ILE A 10 -15.02 -8.58 7.06
N ARG A 11 -16.06 -7.86 7.53
CA ARG A 11 -16.15 -7.36 8.91
C ARG A 11 -16.29 -8.54 9.87
N PHE A 12 -17.09 -9.55 9.51
CA PHE A 12 -17.17 -10.81 10.25
C PHE A 12 -15.79 -11.42 10.52
N PHE A 13 -14.92 -11.47 9.50
CA PHE A 13 -13.58 -12.02 9.64
C PHE A 13 -12.63 -11.09 10.39
N ARG A 14 -12.65 -9.79 10.10
CA ARG A 14 -11.77 -8.80 10.74
C ARG A 14 -11.98 -8.73 12.25
N GLU A 15 -13.19 -8.94 12.73
CA GLU A 15 -13.49 -9.00 14.18
C GLU A 15 -12.99 -10.27 14.87
N ARG A 16 -12.70 -11.34 14.11
CA ARG A 16 -12.40 -12.68 14.64
C ARG A 16 -10.97 -13.14 14.36
N LEU A 17 -10.34 -12.59 13.33
CA LEU A 17 -8.95 -12.89 12.97
C LEU A 17 -8.02 -11.93 13.67
N SER A 18 -6.92 -12.48 14.18
CA SER A 18 -5.79 -11.66 14.63
C SER A 18 -5.16 -10.94 13.43
N SER A 19 -4.37 -9.89 13.69
CA SER A 19 -3.53 -9.27 12.65
C SER A 19 -2.57 -10.27 11.99
N GLN A 20 -2.23 -11.37 12.68
CA GLN A 20 -1.39 -12.44 12.13
C GLN A 20 -2.18 -13.41 11.24
N ASP A 21 -3.50 -13.45 11.31
CA ASP A 21 -4.32 -14.36 10.51
C ASP A 21 -5.17 -13.65 9.45
N ILE A 22 -5.20 -12.32 9.45
CA ILE A 22 -5.99 -11.52 8.52
C ILE A 22 -5.66 -11.80 7.04
N TRP A 23 -4.43 -12.22 6.73
CA TRP A 23 -4.01 -12.64 5.38
C TRP A 23 -4.91 -13.76 4.79
N ARG A 24 -5.58 -14.55 5.62
CA ARG A 24 -6.48 -15.62 5.19
C ARG A 24 -7.67 -15.10 4.38
N VAL A 25 -8.06 -13.84 4.55
CA VAL A 25 -9.18 -13.24 3.81
C VAL A 25 -8.80 -12.93 2.36
N PHE A 26 -7.51 -12.77 2.04
CA PHE A 26 -7.06 -12.31 0.73
C PHE A 26 -7.72 -13.06 -0.43
N GLY A 27 -7.74 -14.40 -0.41
CA GLY A 27 -8.33 -15.18 -1.51
C GLY A 27 -9.82 -14.92 -1.77
N SER A 28 -10.62 -14.57 -0.75
CA SER A 28 -12.06 -14.29 -0.90
C SER A 28 -12.38 -12.82 -1.20
N PHE A 29 -11.42 -11.93 -0.92
CA PHE A 29 -11.60 -10.48 -1.00
C PHE A 29 -10.64 -9.80 -1.99
N ARG A 30 -9.83 -10.57 -2.74
CA ARG A 30 -8.87 -10.04 -3.71
C ARG A 30 -9.48 -9.07 -4.72
N GLN A 31 -10.65 -9.41 -5.25
CA GLN A 31 -11.38 -8.56 -6.23
C GLN A 31 -11.97 -7.28 -5.61
N ARG A 32 -11.93 -7.15 -4.28
CA ARG A 32 -12.35 -5.96 -3.51
C ARG A 32 -11.17 -5.39 -2.72
N ALA A 33 -9.94 -5.77 -3.10
CA ALA A 33 -8.73 -5.31 -2.45
C ALA A 33 -8.11 -4.15 -3.24
N VAL A 34 -7.37 -3.31 -2.54
CA VAL A 34 -6.57 -2.24 -3.14
C VAL A 34 -5.21 -2.19 -2.46
N TYR A 35 -4.17 -1.98 -3.25
CA TYR A 35 -2.81 -1.73 -2.81
C TYR A 35 -2.62 -0.22 -2.64
N LEU A 36 -1.95 0.19 -1.57
CA LEU A 36 -1.81 1.60 -1.20
C LEU A 36 -0.39 1.89 -0.71
N ASP A 37 0.13 3.04 -1.13
CA ASP A 37 1.36 3.67 -0.65
C ASP A 37 1.23 5.21 -0.74
N ILE A 38 1.91 5.95 0.15
CA ILE A 38 1.93 7.41 0.15
C ILE A 38 3.35 7.99 0.05
N GLU A 39 3.43 9.15 -0.59
CA GLU A 39 4.57 10.06 -0.53
C GLU A 39 4.27 11.26 0.38
N THR A 40 5.31 11.80 1.01
CA THR A 40 5.18 12.93 1.93
C THR A 40 6.26 13.98 1.70
N THR A 41 6.09 15.16 2.29
CA THR A 41 7.11 16.23 2.28
C THR A 41 8.35 15.93 3.12
N GLY A 42 8.42 14.76 3.78
CA GLY A 42 9.59 14.32 4.56
C GLY A 42 9.82 15.06 5.87
N GLY A 43 8.82 15.81 6.36
CA GLY A 43 8.82 16.36 7.73
C GLY A 43 9.67 17.59 7.95
N TYR A 44 10.04 18.28 6.88
CA TYR A 44 10.77 19.53 6.97
C TYR A 44 9.98 20.57 7.79
N GLN A 45 10.62 21.15 8.82
CA GLN A 45 10.01 22.11 9.75
C GLN A 45 8.83 21.59 10.60
N GLY A 46 8.69 20.27 10.74
CA GLY A 46 7.64 19.67 11.59
C GLY A 46 6.27 19.58 10.92
N ILE A 47 6.16 20.03 9.67
CA ILE A 47 4.99 19.82 8.81
C ILE A 47 5.28 18.59 7.95
N ASN A 48 4.41 17.58 8.06
CA ASN A 48 4.43 16.41 7.20
C ASN A 48 3.09 16.35 6.48
N ASP A 49 3.09 16.78 5.23
CA ASP A 49 1.92 16.77 4.37
C ASP A 49 2.04 15.60 3.38
N ILE A 50 0.89 15.05 3.00
CA ILE A 50 0.81 14.03 1.96
C ILE A 50 0.99 14.73 0.61
N THR A 51 1.90 14.24 -0.22
CA THR A 51 2.17 14.80 -1.56
C THR A 51 1.47 14.00 -2.64
N VAL A 52 1.59 12.68 -2.59
CA VAL A 52 0.96 11.73 -3.51
C VAL A 52 0.39 10.56 -2.72
N ILE A 53 -0.81 10.11 -3.09
CA ILE A 53 -1.34 8.79 -2.70
C ILE A 53 -1.51 7.98 -3.96
N GLY A 54 -0.98 6.76 -3.95
CA GLY A 54 -1.18 5.79 -5.01
C GLY A 54 -2.15 4.69 -4.57
N LEU A 55 -3.08 4.34 -5.47
CA LEU A 55 -3.92 3.15 -5.35
C LEU A 55 -3.72 2.25 -6.58
N TYR A 56 -3.73 0.94 -6.36
CA TYR A 56 -3.78 -0.04 -7.44
C TYR A 56 -4.79 -1.12 -7.07
N ASP A 57 -5.76 -1.38 -7.95
CA ASP A 57 -6.84 -2.34 -7.70
C ASP A 57 -6.56 -3.75 -8.29
N GLY A 58 -5.35 -3.97 -8.81
CA GLY A 58 -4.99 -5.18 -9.56
C GLY A 58 -5.21 -5.05 -11.08
N VAL A 59 -5.76 -3.93 -11.54
CA VAL A 59 -6.01 -3.64 -12.96
C VAL A 59 -5.45 -2.27 -13.35
N GLN A 60 -5.77 -1.24 -12.57
CA GLN A 60 -5.43 0.14 -12.85
C GLN A 60 -4.81 0.81 -11.63
N TYR A 61 -3.78 1.62 -11.90
CA TYR A 61 -3.18 2.52 -10.94
C TYR A 61 -3.87 3.89 -10.99
N TYR A 62 -4.17 4.45 -9.83
CA TYR A 62 -4.73 5.78 -9.63
C TYR A 62 -3.78 6.59 -8.76
N SER A 63 -3.47 7.82 -9.18
CA SER A 63 -2.70 8.79 -8.39
C SER A 63 -3.57 9.93 -7.92
N PHE A 64 -3.38 10.31 -6.66
CA PHE A 64 -4.03 11.44 -6.02
C PHE A 64 -2.95 12.40 -5.55
N VAL A 65 -2.83 13.55 -6.20
CA VAL A 65 -1.73 14.50 -6.00
C VAL A 65 -2.24 15.73 -5.26
N ASN A 66 -1.49 16.15 -4.23
CA ASN A 66 -1.78 17.36 -3.47
C ASN A 66 -1.86 18.59 -4.39
N GLY A 67 -2.87 19.43 -4.18
CA GLY A 67 -3.14 20.59 -5.03
C GLY A 67 -3.74 20.27 -6.41
N ARG A 68 -4.00 18.99 -6.75
CA ARG A 68 -4.66 18.59 -8.00
C ARG A 68 -5.98 17.87 -7.77
N ASN A 69 -5.92 16.69 -7.14
CA ASN A 69 -7.06 15.78 -6.99
C ASN A 69 -7.00 14.95 -5.69
N LEU A 70 -6.19 15.39 -4.71
CA LEU A 70 -6.00 14.63 -3.47
C LEU A 70 -7.31 14.36 -2.71
N GLU A 71 -8.27 15.27 -2.77
CA GLU A 71 -9.57 15.11 -2.11
C GLU A 71 -10.42 13.99 -2.70
N ASP A 72 -10.21 13.62 -3.98
CA ASP A 72 -10.94 12.52 -4.63
C ASP A 72 -10.58 11.15 -4.03
N PHE A 73 -9.45 11.07 -3.30
CA PHE A 73 -8.99 9.87 -2.62
C PHE A 73 -10.02 9.34 -1.62
N GLU A 74 -10.67 10.20 -0.83
CA GLU A 74 -11.61 9.79 0.21
C GLU A 74 -12.79 8.99 -0.39
N SER A 75 -13.28 9.44 -1.54
CA SER A 75 -14.32 8.72 -2.27
C SER A 75 -13.78 7.43 -2.90
N ALA A 76 -12.60 7.48 -3.52
CA ALA A 76 -12.01 6.34 -4.20
C ALA A 76 -11.69 5.17 -3.26
N ILE A 77 -11.12 5.44 -2.08
CA ILE A 77 -10.70 4.37 -1.15
C ILE A 77 -11.90 3.66 -0.49
N SER A 78 -13.06 4.34 -0.40
CA SER A 78 -14.26 3.83 0.25
C SER A 78 -14.94 2.66 -0.49
N SER A 79 -14.65 2.47 -1.78
CA SER A 79 -15.23 1.37 -2.58
C SER A 79 -14.60 0.01 -2.33
N TYR A 80 -13.48 -0.04 -1.59
CA TYR A 80 -12.73 -1.26 -1.33
C TYR A 80 -13.01 -1.83 0.07
N GLU A 81 -12.90 -3.15 0.19
CA GLU A 81 -13.12 -3.85 1.45
C GLU A 81 -11.81 -4.19 2.17
N LEU A 82 -10.72 -4.35 1.41
CA LEU A 82 -9.40 -4.74 1.90
C LEU A 82 -8.33 -3.77 1.39
N VAL A 83 -7.58 -3.15 2.28
CA VAL A 83 -6.37 -2.39 1.91
C VAL A 83 -5.11 -3.22 2.19
N ILE A 84 -4.15 -3.15 1.29
CA ILE A 84 -2.86 -3.84 1.37
C ILE A 84 -1.75 -2.81 1.24
N THR A 85 -0.82 -2.78 2.19
CA THR A 85 0.27 -1.78 2.23
C THR A 85 1.60 -2.45 2.53
N PHE A 86 2.70 -1.73 2.35
CA PHE A 86 3.98 -2.07 2.98
C PHE A 86 4.27 -1.09 4.12
N ASN A 87 4.30 -1.55 5.37
CA ASN A 87 4.53 -0.72 6.56
C ASN A 87 3.43 0.31 6.90
N GLY A 88 2.30 0.30 6.19
CA GLY A 88 1.21 1.25 6.36
C GLY A 88 0.48 1.20 7.70
N SER A 89 0.64 0.13 8.51
CA SER A 89 0.11 0.16 9.89
C SER A 89 0.79 1.21 10.75
N THR A 90 2.06 1.54 10.46
CA THR A 90 2.87 2.46 11.27
C THR A 90 3.14 3.80 10.61
N PHE A 91 2.83 3.91 9.32
CA PHE A 91 3.12 5.09 8.52
C PHE A 91 1.89 5.56 7.74
N ASP A 92 1.57 4.92 6.62
CA ASP A 92 0.55 5.37 5.65
C ASP A 92 -0.82 5.64 6.26
N LEU A 93 -1.41 4.64 6.94
CA LEU A 93 -2.77 4.77 7.46
C LEU A 93 -2.88 5.79 8.61
N PRO A 94 -1.93 5.86 9.56
CA PRO A 94 -1.86 6.98 10.52
C PRO A 94 -1.80 8.36 9.85
N PHE A 95 -1.00 8.51 8.79
CA PHE A 95 -0.86 9.76 8.04
C PHE A 95 -2.16 10.15 7.35
N ILE A 96 -2.77 9.20 6.64
CA ILE A 96 -4.06 9.38 5.96
C ILE A 96 -5.15 9.79 6.95
N ARG A 97 -5.26 9.12 8.11
CA ARG A 97 -6.26 9.47 9.14
C ARG A 97 -6.05 10.85 9.74
N LYS A 98 -4.80 11.32 9.80
CA LYS A 98 -4.49 12.67 10.29
C LYS A 98 -4.87 13.73 9.25
N TRP A 99 -4.65 13.44 7.96
CA TRP A 99 -4.96 14.32 6.85
C TRP A 99 -6.47 14.43 6.63
N PHE A 100 -7.13 13.31 6.42
CA PHE A 100 -8.56 13.25 6.10
C PHE A 100 -9.38 12.99 7.38
N ARG A 101 -10.05 14.03 7.87
CA ARG A 101 -10.77 14.00 9.15
C ARG A 101 -11.92 13.00 9.19
N HIS A 102 -12.55 12.71 8.05
CA HIS A 102 -13.78 11.92 7.95
C HIS A 102 -13.63 10.63 7.14
N ILE A 103 -12.39 10.21 6.90
CA ILE A 103 -12.11 9.13 5.96
C ILE A 103 -12.66 7.77 6.42
N ASP A 104 -13.39 7.11 5.51
CA ASP A 104 -13.82 5.72 5.65
C ASP A 104 -12.81 4.80 4.96
N LEU A 105 -11.89 4.26 5.74
CA LEU A 105 -10.89 3.33 5.25
C LEU A 105 -11.44 1.90 5.19
N PRO A 106 -10.97 1.07 4.24
CA PRO A 106 -11.35 -0.33 4.13
C PRO A 106 -11.33 -1.06 5.48
N PRO A 107 -12.38 -1.82 5.80
CA PRO A 107 -12.56 -2.43 7.11
C PRO A 107 -11.47 -3.45 7.49
N ALA A 108 -10.75 -4.02 6.52
CA ALA A 108 -9.62 -4.90 6.76
C ALA A 108 -8.34 -4.37 6.13
N HIS A 109 -7.22 -4.70 6.78
CA HIS A 109 -5.88 -4.28 6.37
C HIS A 109 -4.91 -5.46 6.44
N ILE A 110 -4.12 -5.66 5.39
CA ILE A 110 -2.93 -6.53 5.41
C ILE A 110 -1.69 -5.65 5.24
N ASP A 111 -0.79 -5.69 6.22
CA ASP A 111 0.52 -5.05 6.11
C ASP A 111 1.60 -6.08 5.76
N LEU A 112 2.14 -5.93 4.55
CA LEU A 112 3.14 -6.83 3.98
C LEU A 112 4.46 -6.81 4.73
N ARG A 113 4.83 -5.71 5.42
CA ARG A 113 6.07 -5.67 6.22
C ARG A 113 6.09 -6.81 7.24
N PHE A 114 4.96 -7.04 7.92
CA PHE A 114 4.85 -8.09 8.93
C PHE A 114 4.66 -9.47 8.31
N LEU A 115 3.94 -9.56 7.20
CA LEU A 115 3.68 -10.84 6.53
C LEU A 115 4.95 -11.40 5.86
N LEU A 116 5.71 -10.57 5.15
CA LEU A 116 7.00 -10.90 4.54
C LEU A 116 8.02 -11.36 5.58
N ARG A 117 8.04 -10.72 6.76
CA ARG A 117 8.91 -11.13 7.87
C ARG A 117 8.67 -12.57 8.33
N ARG A 118 7.44 -13.08 8.24
CA ARG A 118 7.10 -14.45 8.65
C ARG A 118 7.61 -15.50 7.68
N ILE A 119 7.82 -15.13 6.42
CA ILE A 119 8.35 -16.01 5.38
C ILE A 119 9.83 -15.74 5.09
N GLY A 120 10.50 -14.96 5.94
CA GLY A 120 11.96 -14.78 5.95
C GLY A 120 12.49 -13.47 5.36
N TYR A 121 11.64 -12.59 4.84
CA TYR A 121 12.07 -11.33 4.21
C TYR A 121 11.99 -10.14 5.15
N SER A 122 13.04 -9.31 5.19
CA SER A 122 13.09 -8.15 6.08
C SER A 122 13.94 -7.01 5.50
N GLY A 123 13.61 -5.78 5.92
CA GLY A 123 14.21 -4.54 5.40
C GLY A 123 13.16 -3.66 4.74
N GLY A 124 13.61 -2.70 3.92
CA GLY A 124 12.74 -1.86 3.10
C GLY A 124 12.21 -2.59 1.87
N LEU A 125 11.14 -2.07 1.27
CA LEU A 125 10.44 -2.65 0.13
C LEU A 125 11.40 -2.97 -1.03
N LYS A 126 12.16 -1.97 -1.50
CA LYS A 126 13.17 -2.12 -2.57
C LYS A 126 14.17 -3.23 -2.35
N LYS A 127 14.61 -3.42 -1.10
CA LYS A 127 15.55 -4.51 -0.76
C LYS A 127 14.88 -5.87 -0.96
N ILE A 128 13.65 -6.02 -0.49
CA ILE A 128 12.89 -7.28 -0.58
C ILE A 128 12.53 -7.60 -2.03
N GLU A 129 12.12 -6.60 -2.82
CA GLU A 129 11.87 -6.76 -4.26
C GLU A 129 13.10 -7.27 -5.00
N LYS A 130 14.28 -6.68 -4.73
CA LYS A 130 15.54 -7.11 -5.33
C LYS A 130 15.89 -8.56 -4.93
N GLU A 131 15.70 -8.92 -3.66
CA GLU A 131 15.88 -10.30 -3.18
C GLU A 131 14.94 -11.31 -3.87
N LEU A 132 13.77 -10.84 -4.32
CA LEU A 132 12.74 -11.62 -5.00
C LEU A 132 12.79 -11.53 -6.53
N GLY A 133 13.74 -10.78 -7.09
CA GLY A 133 13.86 -10.57 -8.54
C GLY A 133 12.75 -9.72 -9.16
N ILE A 134 12.02 -8.94 -8.35
CA ILE A 134 11.03 -7.97 -8.84
C ILE A 134 11.81 -6.75 -9.36
N SER A 135 11.68 -6.51 -10.66
CA SER A 135 12.39 -5.44 -11.35
C SER A 135 11.56 -4.16 -11.38
N ARG A 136 12.22 -3.01 -11.27
CA ARG A 136 11.64 -1.68 -11.49
C ARG A 136 12.12 -1.11 -12.83
N ALA A 137 11.42 -0.14 -13.38
CA ALA A 137 11.92 0.61 -14.52
C ALA A 137 13.25 1.32 -14.15
N HIS A 138 14.16 1.43 -15.12
CA HIS A 138 15.55 1.86 -14.90
C HIS A 138 15.65 3.31 -14.38
N ASP A 139 14.71 4.16 -14.75
CA ASP A 139 14.63 5.57 -14.38
C ASP A 139 14.22 5.81 -12.90
N ILE A 140 13.63 4.81 -12.25
CA ILE A 140 13.18 4.86 -10.85
C ILE A 140 13.89 3.83 -9.94
N SER A 141 14.77 2.99 -10.48
CA SER A 141 15.44 1.93 -9.72
C SER A 141 16.32 2.49 -8.60
N ASP A 142 16.98 3.61 -8.86
CA ASP A 142 17.96 4.22 -7.96
C ASP A 142 17.36 5.25 -6.99
N LEU A 143 16.10 5.64 -7.21
CA LEU A 143 15.39 6.58 -6.34
C LEU A 143 15.16 5.96 -4.95
N ASN A 144 15.03 6.78 -3.92
CA ASN A 144 14.56 6.37 -2.59
C ASN A 144 13.61 7.42 -2.01
N GLY A 145 13.09 7.19 -0.81
CA GLY A 145 12.13 8.12 -0.19
C GLY A 145 12.67 9.53 0.04
N TYR A 146 13.98 9.72 0.17
CA TYR A 146 14.57 11.08 0.20
C TYR A 146 14.53 11.75 -1.18
N ASP A 147 14.76 10.98 -2.25
CA ASP A 147 14.65 11.50 -3.62
C ASP A 147 13.20 11.88 -3.95
N ALA A 148 12.21 11.12 -3.44
CA ALA A 148 10.79 11.47 -3.57
C ALA A 148 10.48 12.86 -2.98
N VAL A 149 11.06 13.17 -1.81
CA VAL A 149 10.94 14.51 -1.20
C VAL A 149 11.58 15.59 -2.07
N LEU A 150 12.74 15.31 -2.70
CA LEU A 150 13.40 16.26 -3.60
C LEU A 150 12.61 16.48 -4.89
N LEU A 151 12.01 15.43 -5.45
CA LEU A 151 11.15 15.52 -6.62
C LEU A 151 9.91 16.38 -6.33
N TRP A 152 9.30 16.24 -5.15
CA TRP A 152 8.21 17.13 -4.74
C TRP A 152 8.66 18.60 -4.67
N LYS A 153 9.81 18.89 -4.06
CA LYS A 153 10.33 20.27 -3.98
C LYS A 153 10.63 20.88 -5.35
N ALA A 154 11.21 20.08 -6.26
CA ALA A 154 11.44 20.52 -7.63
C ALA A 154 10.11 20.82 -8.34
N HIS A 155 9.09 19.99 -8.12
CA HIS A 155 7.73 20.24 -8.60
C HIS A 155 7.17 21.57 -8.09
N GLU A 156 7.31 21.86 -6.79
CA GLU A 156 6.88 23.15 -6.21
C GLU A 156 7.60 24.36 -6.83
N TRP A 157 8.79 24.17 -7.40
CA TRP A 157 9.53 25.19 -8.15
C TRP A 157 9.20 25.24 -9.64
N GLY A 158 8.21 24.46 -10.09
CA GLY A 158 7.69 24.49 -11.46
C GLY A 158 8.18 23.37 -12.37
N ASP A 159 8.96 22.41 -11.86
CA ASP A 159 9.40 21.25 -12.62
C ASP A 159 8.28 20.19 -12.72
N GLN A 160 7.62 20.13 -13.87
CA GLN A 160 6.55 19.15 -14.07
C GLN A 160 7.08 17.73 -14.28
N GLU A 161 8.27 17.57 -14.87
CA GLU A 161 8.88 16.26 -15.07
C GLU A 161 9.25 15.62 -13.73
N ALA A 162 9.60 16.43 -12.73
CA ALA A 162 9.85 15.95 -11.36
C ALA A 162 8.60 15.30 -10.74
N LEU A 163 7.40 15.86 -10.98
CA LEU A 163 6.17 15.25 -10.49
C LEU A 163 5.84 13.96 -11.23
N ASP A 164 6.03 13.92 -12.55
CA ASP A 164 5.78 12.70 -13.33
C ASP A 164 6.66 11.55 -12.83
N ARG A 165 7.94 11.84 -12.51
CA ARG A 165 8.86 10.87 -11.91
C ARG A 165 8.46 10.46 -10.49
N LEU A 166 7.93 11.39 -9.68
CA LEU A 166 7.42 11.08 -8.34
C LEU A 166 6.21 10.13 -8.41
N VAL A 167 5.28 10.40 -9.32
CA VAL A 167 4.11 9.54 -9.54
C VAL A 167 4.52 8.16 -10.05
N GLU A 168 5.51 8.08 -10.96
CA GLU A 168 6.01 6.78 -11.44
C GLU A 168 6.76 5.99 -10.35
N TYR A 169 7.52 6.68 -9.49
CA TYR A 169 8.13 6.07 -8.32
C TYR A 169 7.07 5.45 -7.39
N ASN A 170 6.04 6.22 -7.03
CA ASN A 170 4.94 5.76 -6.19
C ASN A 170 4.15 4.62 -6.87
N ARG A 171 3.88 4.72 -8.17
CA ARG A 171 3.26 3.63 -8.95
C ARG A 171 4.03 2.33 -8.78
N ALA A 172 5.34 2.34 -8.90
CA ALA A 172 6.14 1.14 -8.73
C ALA A 172 6.05 0.58 -7.30
N ASP A 173 6.09 1.44 -6.28
CA ASP A 173 5.91 1.02 -4.88
C ASP A 173 4.56 0.33 -4.66
N VAL A 174 3.48 0.86 -5.24
CA VAL A 174 2.12 0.31 -5.11
C VAL A 174 1.91 -0.97 -5.93
N VAL A 175 2.24 -0.95 -7.22
CA VAL A 175 1.99 -2.08 -8.13
C VAL A 175 2.75 -3.33 -7.71
N ASN A 176 3.98 -3.16 -7.21
CA ASN A 176 4.79 -4.28 -6.75
C ASN A 176 4.27 -4.93 -5.46
N LEU A 177 3.33 -4.33 -4.75
CA LEU A 177 2.71 -4.96 -3.58
C LEU A 177 1.87 -6.19 -3.97
N GLU A 178 1.33 -6.24 -5.19
CA GLU A 178 0.54 -7.38 -5.66
C GLU A 178 1.34 -8.69 -5.69
N PRO A 179 2.45 -8.82 -6.44
CA PRO A 179 3.23 -10.05 -6.48
C PRO A 179 3.78 -10.43 -5.09
N LEU A 180 4.09 -9.46 -4.24
CA LEU A 180 4.50 -9.70 -2.85
C LEU A 180 3.37 -10.31 -2.01
N MET A 181 2.15 -9.79 -2.13
CA MET A 181 0.98 -10.34 -1.46
C MET A 181 0.68 -11.76 -1.94
N GLU A 182 0.74 -12.02 -3.25
CA GLU A 182 0.55 -13.36 -3.81
C GLU A 182 1.54 -14.37 -3.24
N LEU A 183 2.84 -14.02 -3.25
CA LEU A 183 3.89 -14.84 -2.69
C LEU A 183 3.63 -15.15 -1.21
N CYS A 184 3.33 -14.11 -0.43
CA CYS A 184 2.99 -14.26 0.98
C CYS A 184 1.80 -15.19 1.18
N TYR A 185 0.72 -15.01 0.41
CA TYR A 185 -0.48 -15.82 0.53
C TYR A 185 -0.20 -17.31 0.28
N GLU A 186 0.54 -17.64 -0.78
CA GLU A 186 0.86 -19.02 -1.12
C GLU A 186 1.81 -19.68 -0.10
N LYS A 187 2.86 -18.96 0.34
CA LYS A 187 3.78 -19.46 1.37
C LYS A 187 3.06 -19.70 2.70
N MET A 188 2.21 -18.77 3.11
CA MET A 188 1.44 -18.88 4.35
C MET A 188 0.41 -20.03 4.30
N LYS A 189 -0.28 -20.23 3.17
CA LYS A 189 -1.14 -21.40 2.94
C LYS A 189 -0.37 -22.70 3.10
N ALA A 190 0.79 -22.82 2.44
CA ALA A 190 1.61 -24.01 2.50
C ALA A 190 2.03 -24.35 3.94
N MET A 191 2.46 -23.35 4.71
CA MET A 191 2.86 -23.52 6.13
C MET A 191 1.72 -24.00 7.04
N VAL A 192 0.47 -23.64 6.73
CA VAL A 192 -0.70 -24.08 7.51
C VAL A 192 -1.15 -25.48 7.12
N LEU A 193 -1.03 -25.86 5.84
CA LEU A 193 -1.42 -27.18 5.34
C LEU A 193 -0.37 -28.26 5.62
N SER A 194 0.89 -27.86 5.86
CA SER A 194 1.98 -28.77 6.23
C SER A 194 2.03 -29.10 7.73
N ARG A 195 1.08 -28.59 8.53
CA ARG A 195 0.94 -28.85 9.96
C ARG A 195 -0.29 -29.72 10.20
#